data_AF-A0A856MK82-F1
#
_entry.id   AF-A0A856MK82-F1
#
_cell.length_a   1.000
_cell.length_b   1.000
_cell.length_c   1.000
_cell.angle_alpha   90.00
_cell.angle_beta   90.00
_cell.angle_gamma   90.00
#
_symmetry.space_group_name_H-M   'P 1'
#
loop_
_entity.id
_entity.type
_entity.pdbx_description
1 polymer ?
#
loop_
_entity_poly.entity_id
_entity_poly.type
_entity_poly.pdbx_seq_one_letter_code
_entity_poly.pdbx_strand_id
1 'polypeptide(L)'
;MSSIYATRKAWMKKITRLVPLFLGLSVINVASLCLSTTQKAEALTASDWVGTWICNNDGQPPVQVRFWLHYDSVIGQIGDNSWAVIQRPYDPSIDPPTDRKDHVLPLSVQSNQTQWFLAIHTWDQRYASGFSKWNGSVYGMSCTRQ
;
A
#
# COMPACT_ATOMS: atom_id res chain seq x y z
N MET A 1 -28.21 -45.17 -10.95
CA MET A 1 -29.01 -45.84 -9.91
C MET A 1 -28.06 -46.30 -8.81
N SER A 2 -28.36 -45.90 -7.56
CA SER A 2 -27.81 -46.40 -6.26
C SER A 2 -26.32 -46.08 -5.97
N SER A 3 -25.89 -45.29 -4.97
CA SER A 3 -26.20 -45.21 -3.50
C SER A 3 -25.83 -46.52 -2.78
N ILE A 4 -25.15 -46.64 -1.61
CA ILE A 4 -24.84 -45.78 -0.45
C ILE A 4 -23.61 -46.40 0.32
N TYR A 5 -23.01 -45.63 1.24
CA TYR A 5 -22.42 -46.03 2.55
C TYR A 5 -20.89 -46.04 2.79
N ALA A 6 -20.48 -44.97 3.49
CA ALA A 6 -19.48 -44.78 4.54
C ALA A 6 -18.77 -46.00 5.18
N THR A 7 -17.53 -45.77 5.64
CA THR A 7 -17.15 -45.97 7.06
C THR A 7 -15.84 -45.25 7.42
N ARG A 8 -15.90 -44.42 8.47
CA ARG A 8 -14.75 -43.80 9.14
C ARG A 8 -13.95 -44.88 9.89
N LYS A 9 -12.61 -44.79 9.88
CA LYS A 9 -11.76 -45.44 10.89
C LYS A 9 -10.98 -44.37 11.65
N ALA A 10 -11.48 -44.06 12.83
CA ALA A 10 -10.73 -43.37 13.87
C ALA A 10 -9.64 -44.32 14.39
N TRP A 11 -8.41 -43.82 14.52
CA TRP A 11 -7.35 -44.48 15.29
C TRP A 11 -6.85 -43.51 16.35
N MET A 12 -7.36 -43.69 17.57
CA MET A 12 -6.80 -43.17 18.80
C MET A 12 -6.18 -44.34 19.58
N LYS A 13 -4.91 -44.21 19.95
CA LYS A 13 -4.16 -44.93 21.01
C LYS A 13 -2.73 -44.36 20.94
N LYS A 14 -2.02 -43.96 21.98
CA LYS A 14 -2.17 -44.06 23.44
C LYS A 14 -1.10 -43.09 23.98
N ILE A 15 -1.45 -42.04 24.74
CA ILE A 15 -0.44 -41.17 25.36
C ILE A 15 -0.02 -41.80 26.67
N THR A 16 1.17 -42.41 26.71
CA THR A 16 1.80 -42.87 27.94
C THR A 16 2.78 -41.80 28.39
N ARG A 17 2.50 -41.17 29.54
CA ARG A 17 3.39 -40.20 30.21
C ARG A 17 4.71 -40.88 30.60
N LEU A 18 5.82 -40.26 30.24
CA LEU A 18 7.12 -40.46 30.89
C LEU A 18 7.73 -39.07 31.14
N VAL A 19 7.86 -38.73 32.42
CA VAL A 19 8.66 -37.60 32.91
C VAL A 19 10.04 -38.15 33.27
N PRO A 20 11.12 -37.53 32.80
CA PRO A 20 12.34 -37.49 33.57
C PRO A 20 12.73 -36.05 33.91
N LEU A 21 12.93 -35.86 35.22
CA LEU A 21 13.50 -34.69 35.85
C LEU A 21 15.03 -34.77 35.67
N PHE A 22 15.63 -33.90 34.85
CA PHE A 22 17.08 -33.67 34.90
C PHE A 22 17.39 -32.19 34.70
N LEU A 23 18.14 -31.67 35.68
CA LEU A 23 18.74 -30.35 35.76
C LEU A 23 19.88 -30.21 34.73
N GLY A 24 19.98 -29.03 34.12
CA GLY A 24 21.25 -28.52 33.58
C GLY A 24 21.32 -28.35 32.05
N LEU A 25 21.79 -27.16 31.67
CA LEU A 25 22.30 -26.72 30.35
C LEU A 25 21.28 -26.27 29.29
N SER A 26 21.08 -24.94 29.29
CA SER A 26 21.10 -24.06 28.13
C SER A 26 20.53 -24.59 26.82
N VAL A 27 19.26 -24.26 26.58
CA VAL A 27 18.80 -23.87 25.25
C VAL A 27 17.98 -22.59 25.45
N ILE A 28 18.62 -21.43 25.25
CA ILE A 28 17.88 -20.21 24.94
C ILE A 28 17.09 -20.58 23.69
N ASN A 29 15.77 -20.73 23.84
CA ASN A 29 14.87 -20.83 22.71
C ASN A 29 15.05 -19.52 21.92
N VAL A 30 15.93 -19.54 20.92
CA VAL A 30 15.89 -18.59 19.80
C VAL A 30 14.70 -19.00 18.93
N ALA A 31 13.53 -18.96 19.55
CA ALA A 31 12.24 -18.96 18.91
C ALA A 31 11.60 -17.59 19.15
N SER A 32 12.40 -16.52 19.13
CA SER A 32 11.99 -15.31 18.41
C SER A 32 12.00 -15.64 16.93
N LEU A 33 11.15 -16.60 16.53
CA LEU A 33 10.70 -16.68 15.16
C LEU A 33 10.09 -15.31 14.90
N CYS A 34 10.59 -14.64 13.87
CA CYS A 34 9.94 -13.53 13.23
C CYS A 34 8.47 -13.91 12.98
N LEU A 35 7.59 -13.63 13.95
CA LEU A 35 6.23 -13.22 13.65
C LEU A 35 6.37 -11.80 13.10
N SER A 36 7.01 -11.68 11.94
CA SER A 36 6.58 -10.70 10.96
C SER A 36 5.14 -11.09 10.68
N THR A 37 4.22 -10.51 11.44
CA THR A 37 2.85 -10.39 10.97
C THR A 37 2.98 -9.77 9.60
N THR A 38 2.86 -10.60 8.57
CA THR A 38 2.52 -10.14 7.24
C THR A 38 1.13 -9.56 7.40
N GLN A 39 1.07 -8.33 7.91
CA GLN A 39 -0.10 -7.51 7.90
C GLN A 39 -0.31 -7.28 6.42
N LYS A 40 -1.12 -8.17 5.82
CA LYS A 40 -1.56 -8.02 4.44
C LYS A 40 -2.14 -6.63 4.41
N ALA A 41 -1.47 -5.73 3.69
CA ALA A 41 -1.91 -4.37 3.56
C ALA A 41 -3.37 -4.44 3.12
N GLU A 42 -4.28 -3.90 3.91
CA GLU A 42 -5.66 -3.81 3.47
C GLU A 42 -5.67 -3.01 2.18
N ALA A 43 -6.42 -3.49 1.18
CA ALA A 43 -6.46 -2.83 -0.12
C ALA A 43 -6.93 -1.38 0.09
N LEU A 44 -6.06 -0.41 -0.20
CA LEU A 44 -6.43 1.00 -0.17
C LEU A 44 -7.53 1.26 -1.20
N THR A 45 -8.48 2.08 -0.80
CA THR A 45 -9.59 2.52 -1.62
C THR A 45 -9.35 3.92 -2.16
N ALA A 46 -10.06 4.29 -3.22
CA ALA A 46 -10.05 5.66 -3.74
C ALA A 46 -10.42 6.70 -2.64
N SER A 47 -11.23 6.30 -1.65
CA SER A 47 -11.67 7.17 -0.57
C SER A 47 -10.55 7.57 0.40
N ASP A 48 -9.50 6.75 0.53
CA ASP A 48 -8.39 7.01 1.45
C ASP A 48 -7.53 8.22 1.02
N TRP A 49 -7.59 8.56 -0.28
CA TRP A 49 -6.89 9.70 -0.86
C TRP A 49 -7.62 11.03 -0.66
N VAL A 50 -8.93 11.01 -0.37
CA VAL A 50 -9.77 12.22 -0.30
C VAL A 50 -9.28 13.14 0.81
N GLY A 51 -9.10 14.43 0.50
CA GLY A 51 -8.67 15.43 1.48
C GLY A 51 -7.58 16.35 0.95
N THR A 52 -6.98 17.11 1.86
CA THR A 52 -5.91 18.05 1.53
C THR A 52 -4.57 17.46 1.94
N TRP A 53 -3.62 17.51 1.02
CA TRP A 53 -2.26 16.99 1.18
C TRP A 53 -1.27 18.12 0.95
N ILE A 54 -0.22 18.16 1.77
CA ILE A 54 0.94 19.03 1.54
C ILE A 54 2.07 18.15 1.03
N CYS A 55 2.46 18.37 -0.22
CA CYS A 55 3.49 17.60 -0.89
C CYS A 55 4.77 18.44 -1.03
N ASN A 56 5.82 18.00 -0.35
CA ASN A 56 7.17 18.49 -0.54
C ASN A 56 7.75 17.85 -1.80
N ASN A 57 8.29 18.67 -2.69
CA ASN A 57 8.95 18.25 -3.90
C ASN A 57 10.41 18.73 -3.81
N ASP A 58 11.38 17.83 -3.97
CA ASP A 58 12.78 18.13 -3.71
C ASP A 58 13.25 19.42 -4.41
N GLY A 59 13.64 20.43 -3.63
CA GLY A 59 14.14 21.71 -4.15
C GLY A 59 13.06 22.72 -4.59
N GLN A 60 11.78 22.47 -4.30
CA GLN A 60 10.67 23.38 -4.59
C GLN A 60 9.84 23.68 -3.33
N PRO A 61 9.10 24.81 -3.30
CA PRO A 61 8.13 25.07 -2.24
C PRO A 61 7.10 23.94 -2.14
N PRO A 62 6.63 23.61 -0.92
CA PRO A 62 5.57 22.63 -0.73
C PRO A 62 4.31 23.06 -1.50
N VAL A 63 3.69 22.10 -2.20
CA VAL A 63 2.43 22.33 -2.92
C VAL A 63 1.28 21.68 -2.16
N GLN A 64 0.18 22.42 -2.04
CA GLN A 64 -1.07 21.85 -1.56
C GLN A 64 -1.77 21.11 -2.70
N VAL A 65 -2.25 19.90 -2.43
CA VAL A 65 -3.04 19.11 -3.36
C VAL A 65 -4.33 18.69 -2.67
N ARG A 66 -5.47 19.02 -3.27
CA ARG A 66 -6.78 18.64 -2.75
C ARG A 66 -7.37 17.55 -3.62
N PHE A 67 -7.76 16.43 -3.03
CA PHE A 67 -8.39 15.29 -3.71
C PHE A 67 -9.85 15.12 -3.30
N TRP A 68 -10.68 14.71 -4.25
CA TRP A 68 -12.07 14.30 -4.03
C TRP A 68 -12.47 13.21 -5.02
N LEU A 69 -13.57 12.52 -4.70
CA LEU A 69 -14.13 11.49 -5.58
C LEU A 69 -15.01 12.12 -6.67
N HIS A 70 -14.88 11.61 -7.88
CA HIS A 70 -15.74 11.92 -9.01
C HIS A 70 -15.97 10.66 -9.82
N TYR A 71 -17.20 10.14 -9.82
CA TYR A 71 -17.57 8.88 -10.47
C TYR A 71 -16.57 7.75 -10.18
N ASP A 72 -16.36 7.46 -8.89
CA ASP A 72 -15.45 6.42 -8.39
C ASP A 72 -13.96 6.58 -8.74
N SER A 73 -13.59 7.71 -9.36
CA SER A 73 -12.20 8.07 -9.64
C SER A 73 -11.74 9.19 -8.71
N VAL A 74 -10.45 9.20 -8.37
CA VAL A 74 -9.86 10.32 -7.64
C VAL A 74 -9.51 11.42 -8.63
N ILE A 75 -10.02 12.61 -8.39
CA ILE A 75 -9.58 13.83 -9.07
C ILE A 75 -9.14 14.85 -8.04
N GLY A 76 -8.42 15.87 -8.48
CA GLY A 76 -7.90 16.86 -7.56
C GLY A 76 -7.56 18.20 -8.17
N GLN A 77 -7.03 19.06 -7.32
CA GLN A 77 -6.51 20.37 -7.66
C GLN A 77 -5.16 20.56 -6.99
N ILE A 78 -4.19 21.11 -7.73
CA ILE A 78 -2.88 21.52 -7.19
C ILE A 78 -2.89 23.05 -7.00
N GLY A 79 -2.57 23.50 -5.78
CA GLY A 79 -2.48 24.91 -5.39
C GLY A 79 -3.82 25.67 -5.46
N ASP A 80 -3.74 26.99 -5.22
CA ASP A 80 -4.95 27.83 -5.08
C ASP A 80 -5.63 28.17 -6.42
N ASN A 81 -4.87 28.21 -7.52
CA ASN A 81 -5.37 28.82 -8.76
C ASN A 81 -5.43 27.95 -10.00
N SER A 82 -4.68 26.86 -10.15
CA SER A 82 -4.64 26.19 -11.45
C SER A 82 -4.00 24.83 -11.35
N TRP A 83 -4.81 23.77 -11.41
CA TRP A 83 -4.69 22.64 -12.34
C TRP A 83 -5.53 21.48 -11.80
N ALA A 84 -6.56 21.12 -12.57
CA ALA A 84 -7.28 19.88 -12.32
C ALA A 84 -6.33 18.72 -12.62
N VAL A 85 -6.22 17.79 -11.68
CA VAL A 85 -5.50 16.54 -11.88
C VAL A 85 -6.51 15.42 -11.93
N ILE A 86 -6.31 14.51 -12.87
CA ILE A 86 -7.18 13.36 -13.09
C ILE A 86 -6.39 12.08 -12.91
N GLN A 87 -7.07 11.06 -12.40
CA GLN A 87 -6.52 9.71 -12.41
C GLN A 87 -6.29 9.25 -13.83
N ARG A 88 -5.08 8.75 -14.08
CA ARG A 88 -4.70 8.13 -15.36
C ARG A 88 -4.46 6.63 -15.16
N PRO A 89 -4.43 5.83 -16.23
CA PRO A 89 -3.90 4.49 -16.15
C PRO A 89 -2.42 4.50 -15.72
N TYR A 90 -2.02 3.49 -14.96
CA TYR A 90 -0.61 3.20 -14.73
C TYR A 90 0.05 2.79 -16.05
N ASP A 91 1.19 3.40 -16.37
CA ASP A 91 1.93 3.19 -17.63
C ASP A 91 3.34 2.64 -17.31
N PRO A 92 3.59 1.35 -17.53
CA PRO A 92 4.87 0.72 -17.21
C PRO A 92 6.05 1.22 -18.05
N SER A 93 5.81 2.00 -19.12
CA SER A 93 6.88 2.60 -19.92
C SER A 93 7.49 3.84 -19.28
N ILE A 94 6.78 4.48 -18.34
CA ILE A 94 7.20 5.71 -17.64
C ILE A 94 7.16 5.59 -16.12
N ASP A 95 6.29 4.73 -15.58
CA ASP A 95 6.08 4.56 -14.15
C ASP A 95 7.02 3.46 -13.60
N PRO A 96 7.72 3.73 -12.48
CA PRO A 96 8.63 2.76 -11.87
C PRO A 96 7.90 1.45 -11.51
N PRO A 97 8.44 0.28 -11.88
CA PRO A 97 7.78 -0.99 -11.60
C PRO A 97 7.51 -1.16 -10.12
N THR A 98 6.29 -1.57 -9.79
CA THR A 98 5.87 -1.83 -8.42
C THR A 98 4.92 -3.03 -8.35
N ASP A 99 5.11 -3.83 -7.31
CA ASP A 99 4.25 -4.92 -6.89
C ASP A 99 3.00 -4.43 -6.13
N ARG A 100 2.94 -3.15 -5.75
CA ARG A 100 1.90 -2.55 -4.87
C ARG A 100 0.97 -1.61 -5.62
N LYS A 101 0.45 -2.07 -6.76
CA LYS A 101 -0.41 -1.26 -7.65
C LYS A 101 -1.69 -0.76 -6.99
N ASP A 102 -2.18 -1.49 -6.00
CA ASP A 102 -3.32 -1.13 -5.14
C ASP A 102 -3.08 0.13 -4.30
N HIS A 103 -1.82 0.47 -4.06
CA HIS A 103 -1.43 1.63 -3.23
C HIS A 103 -0.93 2.81 -4.05
N VAL A 104 -0.98 2.70 -5.37
CA VAL A 104 -0.46 3.69 -6.30
C VAL A 104 -1.61 4.53 -6.83
N LEU A 105 -1.45 5.85 -6.73
CA LEU A 105 -2.34 6.82 -7.34
C LEU A 105 -1.58 7.58 -8.44
N PRO A 106 -1.69 7.12 -9.70
CA PRO A 106 -1.10 7.79 -10.85
C PRO A 106 -2.03 8.90 -11.34
N LEU A 107 -1.53 10.13 -11.34
CA LEU A 107 -2.28 11.34 -11.65
C LEU A 107 -1.58 12.14 -12.77
N SER A 108 -2.36 12.82 -13.61
CA SER A 108 -1.86 13.75 -14.62
C SER A 108 -2.60 15.07 -14.58
N VAL A 109 -1.91 16.13 -14.99
CA VAL A 109 -2.53 17.45 -15.15
C VAL A 109 -3.45 17.40 -16.36
N GLN A 110 -4.73 17.74 -16.18
CA GLN A 110 -5.76 17.61 -17.21
C GLN A 110 -5.44 18.42 -18.47
N SER A 111 -4.89 19.63 -18.31
CA SER A 111 -4.50 20.50 -19.42
C SER A 111 -3.17 20.11 -20.07
N ASN A 112 -2.33 19.33 -19.39
CA ASN A 112 -0.99 18.98 -19.83
C ASN A 112 -0.59 17.60 -19.32
N GLN A 113 -1.00 16.57 -20.07
CA GLN A 113 -0.75 15.16 -19.71
C GLN A 113 0.74 14.76 -19.67
N THR A 114 1.65 15.65 -20.08
CA THR A 114 3.10 15.43 -19.93
C THR A 114 3.60 15.68 -18.51
N GLN A 115 2.86 16.47 -17.73
CA GLN A 115 3.07 16.66 -16.30
C GLN A 115 2.21 15.67 -15.54
N TRP A 116 2.87 14.88 -14.72
CA TRP A 116 2.23 13.82 -13.96
C TRP A 116 2.91 13.65 -12.62
N PHE A 117 2.20 13.00 -11.72
CA PHE A 117 2.77 12.55 -10.47
C PHE A 117 2.20 11.18 -10.12
N LEU A 118 3.00 10.44 -9.37
CA LEU A 118 2.69 9.10 -8.91
C LEU A 118 2.87 9.13 -7.40
N ALA A 119 1.77 9.00 -6.67
CA ALA A 119 1.78 8.90 -5.22
C ALA A 119 1.60 7.45 -4.81
N ILE A 120 2.36 7.00 -3.81
CA ILE A 120 2.29 5.68 -3.20
C ILE A 120 2.04 5.89 -1.72
N HIS A 121 1.00 5.27 -1.23
CA HIS A 121 0.65 5.37 0.18
C HIS A 121 1.63 4.59 1.06
N THR A 122 1.92 5.08 2.27
CA THR A 122 2.92 4.46 3.17
C THR A 122 2.30 3.57 4.27
N TRP A 123 1.17 2.91 3.99
CA TRP A 123 0.35 2.15 4.97
C TRP A 123 -0.31 3.02 6.06
N ASP A 124 0.30 4.12 6.46
CA ASP A 124 -0.34 5.17 7.24
C ASP A 124 -1.09 6.15 6.32
N GLN A 125 -2.40 6.29 6.54
CA GLN A 125 -3.32 7.12 5.73
C GLN A 125 -3.08 8.62 5.79
N ARG A 126 -2.10 9.03 6.58
CA ARG A 126 -1.66 10.41 6.68
C ARG A 126 -0.43 10.69 5.82
N TYR A 127 0.23 9.68 5.27
CA TYR A 127 1.51 9.84 4.58
C TYR A 127 1.56 9.09 3.25
N ALA A 128 2.04 9.78 2.22
CA ALA A 128 2.33 9.22 0.92
C ALA A 128 3.72 9.68 0.45
N SER A 129 4.33 8.91 -0.45
CA SER A 129 5.59 9.27 -1.10
C SER A 129 5.53 8.90 -2.57
N GLY A 130 6.45 9.42 -3.38
CA GLY A 130 6.52 9.00 -4.77
C GLY A 130 7.32 9.97 -5.62
N PHE A 131 6.83 10.20 -6.84
CA PHE A 131 7.55 10.93 -7.85
C PHE A 131 6.64 11.90 -8.57
N SER A 132 7.21 13.00 -9.05
CA SER A 132 6.51 13.91 -9.94
C SER A 132 7.41 14.32 -11.09
N LYS A 133 6.82 14.50 -12.28
CA LYS A 133 7.52 15.00 -13.46
C LYS A 133 7.05 16.40 -13.80
N TRP A 134 7.98 17.34 -13.74
CA TRP A 134 7.75 18.75 -14.01
C TRP A 134 8.79 19.26 -14.99
N ASN A 135 8.31 19.86 -16.08
CA ASN A 135 9.17 20.45 -17.12
C ASN A 135 10.29 19.50 -17.62
N GLY A 136 9.98 18.21 -17.76
CA GLY A 136 10.94 17.19 -18.19
C GLY A 136 11.78 16.56 -17.07
N SER A 137 11.90 17.21 -15.90
CA SER A 137 12.66 16.71 -14.75
C SER A 137 11.78 15.88 -13.81
N VAL A 138 12.37 14.86 -13.18
CA VAL A 138 11.73 14.02 -12.17
C VAL A 138 12.19 14.44 -10.79
N TYR A 139 11.24 14.56 -9.86
CA TYR A 139 11.47 14.97 -8.48
C TYR A 139 10.90 13.93 -7.52
N GLY A 140 11.59 13.71 -6.40
CA GLY A 140 11.07 12.96 -5.27
C GLY A 140 9.99 13.77 -4.56
N MET A 141 8.95 13.06 -4.12
CA MET A 141 7.80 13.67 -3.46
C MET A 141 7.52 12.99 -2.12
N SER A 142 7.25 13.78 -1.10
CA SER A 142 6.71 13.32 0.20
C SER A 142 5.49 14.16 0.55
N CYS A 143 4.36 13.50 0.79
CA CYS A 143 3.09 14.13 1.07
C CYS A 143 2.59 13.78 2.47
N THR A 144 2.07 14.78 3.17
CA THR A 144 1.38 14.60 4.46
C THR A 144 -0.04 15.15 4.35
N ARG A 145 -1.02 14.39 4.83
CA ARG A 145 -2.42 14.80 4.90
C ARG A 145 -2.59 15.83 6.03
N GLN A 146 -3.34 16.91 5.75
CA GLN A 146 -3.72 17.92 6.74
C GLN A 146 -4.93 17.48 7.57
#